data_AF-A0A318KL51-F1
#
_entry.id   AF-A0A318KL51-F1
#
_cell.length_a   1.000
_cell.length_b   1.000
_cell.length_c   1.000
_cell.angle_alpha   90.00
_cell.angle_beta   90.00
_cell.angle_gamma   90.00
#
_symmetry.space_group_name_H-M   'P 1'
#
loop_
_entity.id
_entity.type
_entity.pdbx_description
1 polymer ?
#
loop_
_entity_poly.entity_id
_entity_poly.type
_entity_poly.pdbx_seq_one_letter_code
_entity_poly.pdbx_strand_id
1 'polypeptide(L)'
;MEELETSVEMQEVAEPETQVEETQTEPVVEQAETEEVAKPQQTPEENAAFARMRREQEQARREAEIYRKQAERMAQAASKFGYQGNPDEVADQIEAAATGKPLEQVRSERLQREQSMLQAQQAAAERDLYKNQLIEFQVKSAMERDLAAIRKIDKTVKKLDDLGPEFASLVNSGVDAQTAYFAVKAKEQANTKPKPKDIGAIGAGNKEKDYYTPDEVDRLTDEEMNDPKIRAKVRKSMTKWK
;
A
#
# COMPACT_ATOMS: atom_id res chain seq x y z
N MET A 1 59.02 13.21 41.87
CA MET A 1 57.61 13.60 41.89
C MET A 1 57.20 13.67 40.44
N GLU A 2 56.33 12.84 39.90
CA GLU A 2 55.49 11.78 40.44
C GLU A 2 55.07 11.01 39.17
N GLU A 3 55.35 9.71 39.13
CA GLU A 3 54.79 8.81 38.12
C GLU A 3 53.29 8.71 38.38
N LEU A 4 52.46 8.64 37.33
CA LEU A 4 51.18 7.93 37.35
C LEU A 4 50.68 7.80 35.90
N GLU A 5 51.03 6.66 35.32
CA GLU A 5 50.26 6.00 34.26
C GLU A 5 48.86 5.70 34.81
N THR A 6 47.81 6.07 34.07
CA THR A 6 46.48 5.46 34.25
C THR A 6 45.83 5.28 32.89
N SER A 7 45.99 4.06 32.39
CA SER A 7 45.15 3.39 31.40
C SER A 7 43.68 3.44 31.85
N VAL A 8 42.75 3.68 30.92
CA VAL A 8 41.33 3.42 31.13
C VAL A 8 40.90 2.31 30.19
N GLU A 9 40.54 1.22 30.85
CA GLU A 9 40.14 -0.10 30.43
C GLU A 9 38.94 -0.14 29.48
N MET A 10 38.97 -1.14 28.61
CA MET A 10 37.85 -1.64 27.83
C MET A 10 36.78 -2.19 28.79
N GLN A 11 35.56 -1.68 28.67
CA GLN A 11 34.42 -2.18 29.41
C GLN A 11 33.89 -3.45 28.72
N GLU A 12 34.37 -4.60 29.17
CA GLU A 12 33.83 -5.92 28.86
C GLU A 12 32.61 -6.18 29.76
N VAL A 13 31.42 -6.31 29.16
CA VAL A 13 30.17 -6.58 29.89
C VAL A 13 30.07 -8.09 30.09
N ALA A 14 30.37 -8.50 31.32
CA ALA A 14 30.33 -9.87 31.79
C ALA A 14 28.91 -10.49 31.77
N GLU A 15 28.85 -11.72 31.30
CA GLU A 15 27.74 -12.66 31.47
C GLU A 15 27.65 -13.09 32.95
N PRO A 16 26.45 -13.15 33.57
CA PRO A 16 26.33 -13.78 34.88
C PRO A 16 26.16 -15.29 34.75
N GLU A 17 27.25 -16.02 34.97
CA GLU A 17 27.22 -17.41 35.43
C GLU A 17 26.36 -17.50 36.70
N THR A 18 25.28 -18.28 36.66
CA THR A 18 24.52 -18.63 37.87
C THR A 18 24.82 -20.07 38.21
N GLN A 19 25.40 -20.24 39.40
CA GLN A 19 25.85 -21.47 40.02
C GLN A 19 24.76 -22.55 40.10
N VAL A 20 25.17 -23.77 39.79
CA VAL A 20 24.46 -25.01 40.07
C VAL A 20 24.72 -25.42 41.52
N GLU A 21 23.69 -25.38 42.36
CA GLU A 21 23.67 -26.05 43.65
C GLU A 21 22.62 -27.17 43.60
N GLU A 22 23.09 -28.41 43.74
CA GLU A 22 22.28 -29.62 43.82
C GLU A 22 21.37 -29.57 45.05
N THR A 23 20.07 -29.76 44.86
CA THR A 23 19.24 -30.38 45.88
C THR A 23 18.34 -31.40 45.21
N GLN A 24 18.69 -32.68 45.43
CA GLN A 24 17.86 -33.82 45.13
C GLN A 24 16.60 -33.79 46.01
N THR A 25 15.44 -33.65 45.39
CA THR A 25 14.18 -34.17 45.91
C THR A 25 13.45 -34.87 44.77
N GLU A 26 13.01 -36.09 45.07
CA GLU A 26 12.46 -37.13 44.19
C GLU A 26 11.40 -36.62 43.19
N PRO A 27 11.30 -37.20 41.98
CA PRO A 27 10.30 -36.78 41.01
C PRO A 27 8.94 -37.39 41.36
N VAL A 28 8.01 -36.55 41.81
CA VAL A 28 6.58 -36.84 41.65
C VAL A 28 6.28 -36.73 40.16
N VAL A 29 5.96 -37.86 39.55
CA VAL A 29 5.52 -37.97 38.16
C VAL A 29 4.13 -37.35 38.06
N GLU A 30 4.09 -36.04 37.82
CA GLU A 30 2.92 -35.38 37.27
C GLU A 30 3.10 -35.33 35.76
N GLN A 31 2.29 -36.14 35.06
CA GLN A 31 2.23 -36.17 33.61
C GLN A 31 1.79 -34.80 33.10
N ALA A 32 2.75 -33.90 32.87
CA ALA A 32 2.55 -32.77 31.98
C ALA A 32 2.46 -33.34 30.56
N GLU A 33 1.25 -33.36 30.03
CA GLU A 33 1.00 -33.42 28.59
C GLU A 33 1.98 -32.45 27.91
N THR A 34 3.00 -32.99 27.25
CA THR A 34 3.74 -32.25 26.24
C THR A 34 2.74 -31.95 25.14
N GLU A 35 2.13 -30.77 25.22
CA GLU A 35 1.36 -30.17 24.15
C GLU A 35 2.32 -30.04 22.97
N GLU A 36 2.24 -31.03 22.07
CA GLU A 36 3.03 -31.12 20.87
C GLU A 36 2.70 -29.87 20.05
N VAL A 37 3.59 -28.88 20.07
CA VAL A 37 3.45 -27.64 19.28
C VAL A 37 3.35 -28.07 17.82
N ALA A 38 2.12 -28.15 17.33
CA ALA A 38 1.82 -28.55 15.98
C ALA A 38 2.58 -27.62 15.03
N LYS A 39 3.57 -28.17 14.31
CA LYS A 39 4.27 -27.42 13.27
C LYS A 39 3.21 -26.84 12.32
N PRO A 40 3.29 -25.55 11.95
CA PRO A 40 2.33 -24.96 11.02
C PRO A 40 2.30 -25.81 9.76
N GLN A 41 1.14 -26.41 9.47
CA GLN A 41 0.98 -27.26 8.28
C GLN A 41 1.08 -26.37 7.05
N GLN A 42 2.14 -26.55 6.27
CA GLN A 42 2.33 -25.82 5.02
C GLN A 42 1.18 -26.13 4.07
N THR A 43 0.58 -25.08 3.53
CA THR A 43 -0.48 -25.20 2.54
C THR A 43 0.05 -25.86 1.27
N PRO A 44 -0.82 -26.51 0.47
CA PRO A 44 -0.41 -27.07 -0.83
C PRO A 44 0.25 -26.05 -1.76
N GLU A 45 -0.14 -24.78 -1.68
CA GLU A 45 0.43 -23.69 -2.47
C GLU A 45 1.84 -23.32 -2.02
N GLU A 46 2.08 -23.24 -0.70
CA GLU A 46 3.42 -23.05 -0.14
C GLU A 46 4.34 -24.21 -0.50
N ASN A 47 3.86 -25.46 -0.39
CA ASN A 47 4.63 -26.65 -0.79
C ASN A 47 5.00 -26.62 -2.29
N ALA A 48 4.10 -26.16 -3.16
CA ALA A 48 4.38 -25.97 -4.58
C ALA A 48 5.40 -24.84 -4.82
N ALA A 49 5.34 -23.74 -4.06
CA ALA A 49 6.34 -22.67 -4.12
C ALA A 49 7.73 -23.16 -3.70
N PHE A 50 7.86 -23.91 -2.61
CA PHE A 50 9.13 -24.50 -2.18
C PHE A 50 9.66 -25.54 -3.17
N ALA A 51 8.78 -26.35 -3.77
CA ALA A 51 9.18 -27.29 -4.82
C ALA A 51 9.72 -26.57 -6.06
N ARG A 52 9.11 -25.46 -6.48
CA ARG A 52 9.61 -24.62 -7.58
C ARG A 52 10.96 -24.00 -7.24
N MET A 53 11.08 -23.37 -6.07
CA MET A 53 12.32 -22.76 -5.62
C MET A 53 13.46 -23.78 -5.53
N ARG A 54 13.19 -25.00 -5.06
CA ARG A 54 14.20 -26.07 -5.02
C ARG A 54 14.68 -26.46 -6.41
N ARG A 55 13.76 -26.62 -7.37
CA ARG A 55 14.11 -26.94 -8.77
C ARG A 55 14.92 -25.82 -9.41
N GLU A 56 14.53 -24.56 -9.19
CA GLU A 56 15.25 -23.40 -9.69
C GLU A 56 16.66 -23.31 -9.09
N GLN A 57 16.80 -23.52 -7.77
CA GLN A 57 18.12 -23.57 -7.14
C GLN A 57 18.98 -24.74 -7.65
N GLU A 58 18.40 -25.91 -7.88
CA GLU A 58 19.13 -27.05 -8.45
C GLU A 58 19.58 -26.76 -9.89
N GLN A 59 18.72 -26.13 -10.69
CA GLN A 59 19.07 -25.68 -12.04
C GLN A 59 20.18 -24.64 -12.00
N ALA A 60 20.06 -23.60 -11.17
CA ALA A 60 21.08 -22.57 -11.01
C ALA A 60 22.42 -23.18 -10.53
N ARG A 61 22.40 -24.16 -9.62
CA ARG A 61 23.60 -24.88 -9.18
C ARG A 61 24.22 -25.70 -10.32
N ARG A 62 23.40 -26.40 -11.10
CA ARG A 62 23.88 -27.18 -12.25
C ARG A 62 24.48 -26.27 -13.32
N GLU A 63 23.83 -25.15 -13.62
CA GLU A 63 24.35 -24.14 -14.55
C GLU A 63 25.66 -23.54 -14.04
N ALA A 64 25.73 -23.13 -12.77
CA ALA A 64 26.95 -22.64 -12.15
C ALA A 64 28.09 -23.68 -12.19
N GLU A 65 27.79 -24.96 -11.97
CA GLU A 65 28.77 -26.04 -12.09
C GLU A 65 29.26 -26.22 -13.54
N ILE A 66 28.36 -26.12 -14.53
CA ILE A 66 28.70 -26.14 -15.95
C ILE A 66 29.62 -24.98 -16.29
N TYR A 67 29.28 -23.76 -15.89
CA TYR A 67 30.12 -22.58 -16.12
C TYR A 67 31.48 -22.70 -15.42
N ARG A 68 31.50 -23.20 -14.17
CA ARG A 68 32.74 -23.44 -13.44
C ARG A 68 33.64 -24.45 -14.17
N LYS A 69 33.08 -25.57 -14.64
CA LYS A 69 33.84 -26.56 -15.43
C LYS A 69 34.35 -25.99 -16.75
N GLN A 70 33.57 -25.15 -17.41
CA GLN A 70 34.01 -24.46 -18.63
C GLN A 70 35.16 -23.48 -18.35
N ALA A 71 35.03 -22.67 -17.29
CA ALA A 71 36.07 -21.74 -16.85
C ALA A 71 37.36 -22.48 -16.45
N GLU A 72 37.24 -23.60 -15.71
CA GLU A 72 38.38 -24.43 -15.33
C GLU A 72 39.07 -25.05 -16.55
N ARG A 73 38.29 -25.60 -17.50
CA ARG A 73 38.84 -26.11 -18.77
C ARG A 73 39.57 -25.03 -19.56
N MET A 74 39.03 -23.81 -19.60
CA MET A 74 39.65 -22.68 -20.26
C MET A 74 40.94 -22.26 -19.56
N ALA A 75 40.94 -22.16 -18.23
CA ALA A 75 42.12 -21.85 -17.43
C ALA A 75 43.23 -22.90 -17.60
N GLN A 76 42.88 -24.19 -17.58
CA GLN A 76 43.82 -25.28 -17.86
C GLN A 76 44.40 -25.20 -19.28
N ALA A 77 43.59 -24.86 -20.28
CA ALA A 77 44.06 -24.66 -21.64
C ALA A 77 45.01 -23.46 -21.74
N ALA A 78 44.65 -22.33 -21.13
CA ALA A 78 45.46 -21.12 -21.10
C ALA A 78 46.82 -21.36 -20.41
N SER A 79 46.83 -22.13 -19.32
CA SER A 79 48.06 -22.53 -18.61
C SER A 79 49.03 -23.31 -19.48
N LYS A 80 48.57 -24.10 -20.47
CA LYS A 80 49.46 -24.80 -21.43
C LYS A 80 50.19 -23.84 -22.36
N PHE A 81 49.65 -22.64 -22.55
CA PHE A 81 50.26 -21.58 -23.35
C PHE A 81 51.06 -20.58 -22.49
N GLY A 82 51.23 -20.86 -21.20
CA GLY A 82 52.00 -20.00 -20.28
C GLY A 82 51.19 -18.89 -19.61
N TYR A 83 49.88 -18.80 -19.86
CA TYR A 83 49.01 -17.83 -19.19
C TYR A 83 48.51 -18.38 -17.85
N GLN A 84 48.67 -17.60 -16.78
CA GLN A 84 48.30 -18.03 -15.42
C GLN A 84 47.62 -16.90 -14.65
N GLY A 85 46.78 -17.26 -13.69
CA GLY A 85 46.08 -16.30 -12.84
C GLY A 85 44.58 -16.49 -12.85
N ASN A 86 43.86 -15.48 -12.37
CA ASN A 86 42.40 -15.44 -12.48
C ASN A 86 41.97 -15.21 -13.96
N PRO A 87 40.68 -15.42 -14.30
CA PRO A 87 40.20 -15.27 -15.68
C PRO A 87 40.50 -13.89 -16.29
N ASP A 88 40.40 -12.82 -15.51
CA ASP A 88 40.65 -11.45 -15.97
C ASP A 88 42.14 -11.20 -16.21
N GLU A 89 43.02 -11.75 -15.38
CA GLU A 89 44.47 -11.69 -15.55
C GLU A 89 44.93 -12.46 -16.77
N VAL A 90 44.33 -13.63 -17.02
CA VAL A 90 44.58 -14.41 -18.24
C VAL A 90 44.11 -13.62 -19.46
N ALA A 91 42.95 -12.96 -19.39
CA ALA A 91 42.46 -12.09 -20.47
C ALA A 91 43.41 -10.90 -20.71
N ASP A 92 43.86 -10.22 -19.65
CA ASP A 92 44.81 -9.10 -19.72
C ASP A 92 46.14 -9.56 -20.36
N GLN A 93 46.64 -10.76 -20.01
CA GLN A 93 47.85 -11.34 -20.60
C GLN A 93 47.69 -11.68 -22.09
N ILE A 94 46.54 -12.27 -22.47
CA ILE A 94 46.24 -12.59 -23.88
C ILE A 94 46.11 -11.29 -24.69
N GLU A 95 45.43 -10.27 -24.15
CA GLU A 95 45.28 -8.98 -24.82
C GLU A 95 46.63 -8.27 -24.97
N ALA A 96 47.47 -8.28 -23.92
CA ALA A 96 48.83 -7.74 -23.99
C ALA A 96 49.66 -8.46 -25.07
N ALA A 97 49.60 -9.79 -25.14
CA ALA A 97 50.29 -10.58 -26.15
C ALA A 97 49.76 -10.30 -27.57
N ALA A 98 48.45 -10.10 -27.74
CA ALA A 98 47.82 -9.85 -29.02
C ALA A 98 48.05 -8.43 -29.55
N THR A 99 48.07 -7.43 -28.66
CA THR A 99 48.18 -6.00 -29.01
C THR A 99 49.62 -5.48 -28.93
N GLY A 100 50.54 -6.24 -28.33
CA GLY A 100 51.91 -5.81 -28.08
C GLY A 100 52.04 -4.72 -27.02
N LYS A 101 50.97 -4.43 -26.27
CA LYS A 101 50.99 -3.48 -25.16
C LYS A 101 51.61 -4.13 -23.90
N PRO A 102 52.25 -3.34 -23.01
CA PRO A 102 52.63 -3.82 -21.69
C PRO A 102 51.41 -4.30 -20.89
N LEU A 103 51.55 -5.41 -20.17
CA LEU A 103 50.47 -5.99 -19.33
C LEU A 103 49.88 -4.96 -18.35
N GLU A 104 50.74 -4.16 -17.72
CA GLU A 104 50.31 -3.14 -16.75
C GLU A 104 49.45 -2.06 -17.42
N GLN A 105 49.74 -1.72 -18.67
CA GLN A 105 48.92 -0.78 -19.42
C GLN A 105 47.53 -1.35 -19.68
N VAL A 106 47.42 -2.59 -20.16
CA VAL A 106 46.13 -3.28 -20.39
C VAL A 106 45.30 -3.36 -19.11
N ARG A 107 45.93 -3.79 -18.01
CA ARG A 107 45.29 -3.86 -16.69
C ARG A 107 44.79 -2.49 -16.24
N SER A 108 45.59 -1.44 -16.39
CA SER A 108 45.20 -0.08 -16.01
C SER A 108 44.01 0.44 -16.85
N GLU A 109 44.00 0.17 -18.16
CA GLU A 109 42.91 0.54 -19.06
C GLU A 109 41.61 -0.19 -18.70
N ARG A 110 41.68 -1.48 -18.35
CA ARG A 110 40.52 -2.26 -17.88
C ARG A 110 39.97 -1.71 -16.56
N LEU A 111 40.83 -1.51 -15.56
CA LEU A 111 40.41 -0.98 -14.24
C LEU A 111 39.80 0.43 -14.36
N GLN A 112 40.35 1.29 -15.22
CA GLN A 112 39.76 2.61 -15.48
C GLN A 112 38.39 2.49 -16.16
N ARG A 113 38.23 1.57 -17.12
CA ARG A 113 36.95 1.31 -17.77
C ARG A 113 35.91 0.80 -16.76
N GLU A 114 36.29 -0.15 -15.91
CA GLU A 114 35.42 -0.67 -14.84
C GLU A 114 35.03 0.42 -13.85
N GLN A 115 35.99 1.23 -13.39
CA GLN A 115 35.73 2.33 -12.46
C GLN A 115 34.81 3.38 -13.07
N SER A 116 35.03 3.76 -14.34
CA SER A 116 34.17 4.72 -15.02
C SER A 116 32.76 4.17 -15.28
N MET A 117 32.63 2.87 -15.58
CA MET A 117 31.32 2.22 -15.69
C MET A 117 30.59 2.19 -14.34
N LEU A 118 31.28 1.84 -13.26
CA LEU A 118 30.72 1.85 -11.90
C LEU A 118 30.28 3.27 -11.50
N GLN A 119 31.11 4.27 -11.75
CA GLN A 119 30.76 5.67 -11.47
C GLN A 119 29.57 6.13 -12.32
N ALA A 120 29.52 5.77 -13.60
CA ALA A 120 28.41 6.10 -14.47
C ALA A 120 27.11 5.40 -14.02
N GLN A 121 27.19 4.15 -13.55
CA GLN A 121 26.04 3.41 -13.02
C GLN A 121 25.53 4.04 -11.71
N GLN A 122 26.43 4.41 -10.80
CA GLN A 122 26.07 5.11 -9.56
C GLN A 122 25.42 6.46 -9.87
N ALA A 123 26.03 7.27 -10.73
CA ALA A 123 25.46 8.55 -11.14
C ALA A 123 24.11 8.40 -11.84
N ALA A 124 23.92 7.35 -12.64
CA ALA A 124 22.62 7.04 -13.25
C ALA A 124 21.56 6.67 -12.20
N ALA A 125 21.92 5.80 -11.24
CA ALA A 125 21.03 5.42 -10.15
C ALA A 125 20.63 6.61 -9.28
N GLU A 126 21.57 7.49 -8.94
CA GLU A 126 21.30 8.73 -8.20
C GLU A 126 20.36 9.65 -8.99
N ARG A 127 20.61 9.86 -10.28
CA ARG A 127 19.71 10.66 -11.13
C ARG A 127 18.30 10.09 -11.16
N ASP A 128 18.16 8.77 -11.26
CA ASP A 128 16.84 8.14 -11.33
C ASP A 128 16.13 8.22 -9.98
N LEU A 129 16.86 8.10 -8.86
CA LEU A 129 16.33 8.39 -7.53
C LEU A 129 15.80 9.82 -7.43
N TYR A 130 16.58 10.82 -7.84
CA TYR A 130 16.14 12.22 -7.80
C TYR A 130 14.96 12.50 -8.74
N LYS A 131 14.93 11.91 -9.93
CA LYS A 131 13.78 12.00 -10.84
C LYS A 131 12.53 11.44 -10.19
N ASN A 132 12.61 10.26 -9.58
CA ASN A 132 11.47 9.63 -8.92
C ASN A 132 10.95 10.50 -7.77
N GLN A 133 11.86 11.05 -6.94
CA GLN A 133 11.47 11.99 -5.88
C GLN A 133 10.80 13.26 -6.42
N LEU A 134 11.31 13.82 -7.52
CA LEU A 134 10.69 14.97 -8.18
C LEU A 134 9.30 14.65 -8.71
N ILE A 135 9.13 13.51 -9.38
CA ILE A 135 7.84 13.04 -9.88
C ILE A 135 6.87 12.85 -8.72
N GLU A 136 7.28 12.17 -7.65
CA GLU A 136 6.45 11.99 -6.46
C GLU A 136 6.02 13.32 -5.84
N PHE A 137 6.95 14.27 -5.72
CA PHE A 137 6.66 15.60 -5.19
C PHE A 137 5.65 16.34 -6.08
N GLN A 138 5.84 16.29 -7.40
CA GLN A 138 4.92 16.91 -8.37
C GLN A 138 3.53 16.28 -8.31
N VAL A 139 3.44 14.96 -8.24
CA VAL A 139 2.17 14.23 -8.10
C VAL A 139 1.47 14.62 -6.80
N LYS A 140 2.17 14.57 -5.65
CA LYS A 140 1.61 14.98 -4.36
C LYS A 140 1.10 16.43 -4.39
N SER A 141 1.90 17.34 -4.93
CA SER A 141 1.53 18.76 -5.06
C SER A 141 0.33 18.98 -6.00
N ALA A 142 0.19 18.19 -7.06
CA ALA A 142 -0.98 18.24 -7.93
C ALA A 142 -2.23 17.73 -7.21
N MET A 143 -2.15 16.57 -6.55
CA MET A 143 -3.25 16.00 -5.77
C MET A 143 -3.72 16.94 -4.65
N GLU A 144 -2.80 17.62 -3.96
CA GLU A 144 -3.15 18.60 -2.93
C GLU A 144 -3.89 19.82 -3.51
N ARG A 145 -3.44 20.32 -4.67
CA ARG A 145 -4.12 21.42 -5.38
C ARG A 145 -5.53 21.02 -5.82
N ASP A 146 -5.67 19.81 -6.36
CA ASP A 146 -6.95 19.27 -6.81
C ASP A 146 -7.91 19.05 -5.63
N LEU A 147 -7.42 18.47 -4.53
CA LEU A 147 -8.20 18.31 -3.30
C LEU A 147 -8.65 19.67 -2.74
N ALA A 148 -7.77 20.68 -2.75
CA ALA A 148 -8.13 22.02 -2.31
C ALA A 148 -9.18 22.67 -3.23
N ALA A 149 -9.09 22.44 -4.54
CA ALA A 149 -10.06 22.93 -5.52
C ALA A 149 -11.45 22.27 -5.34
N ILE A 150 -11.47 20.97 -5.05
CA ILE A 150 -12.71 20.22 -4.78
C ILE A 150 -13.30 20.62 -3.43
N ARG A 151 -12.49 20.79 -2.38
CA ARG A 151 -12.96 21.23 -1.05
C ARG A 151 -13.62 22.61 -1.04
N LYS A 152 -13.28 23.48 -2.01
CA LYS A 152 -14.01 24.75 -2.22
C LYS A 152 -15.44 24.54 -2.71
N ILE A 153 -15.70 23.43 -3.40
CA ILE A 153 -17.01 23.04 -3.92
C ILE A 153 -17.77 22.20 -2.88
N ASP A 154 -17.13 21.16 -2.36
CA ASP A 154 -17.68 20.24 -1.35
C ASP A 154 -16.68 20.00 -0.21
N LYS A 155 -17.00 20.53 0.96
CA LYS A 155 -16.18 20.42 2.17
C LYS A 155 -16.19 19.02 2.80
N THR A 156 -17.10 18.14 2.39
CA THR A 156 -17.22 16.78 2.94
C THR A 156 -16.12 15.85 2.44
N VAL A 157 -15.51 16.17 1.29
CA VAL A 157 -14.44 15.38 0.67
C VAL A 157 -13.14 15.53 1.45
N LYS A 158 -12.70 14.45 2.11
CA LYS A 158 -11.47 14.44 2.92
C LYS A 158 -10.28 13.99 2.11
N LYS A 159 -10.43 13.03 1.20
CA LYS A 159 -9.37 12.51 0.33
C LYS A 159 -9.88 12.41 -1.11
N LEU A 160 -8.96 12.50 -2.08
CA LEU A 160 -9.33 12.29 -3.49
C LEU A 160 -9.81 10.85 -3.76
N ASP A 161 -9.29 9.89 -3.00
CA ASP A 161 -9.71 8.47 -3.11
C ASP A 161 -11.19 8.26 -2.76
N ASP A 162 -11.78 9.16 -1.95
CA ASP A 162 -13.21 9.10 -1.59
C ASP A 162 -14.12 9.35 -2.80
N LEU A 163 -13.59 9.91 -3.90
CA LEU A 163 -14.32 10.19 -5.15
C LEU A 163 -14.41 8.98 -6.09
N GLY A 164 -13.69 7.90 -5.76
CA GLY A 164 -13.75 6.63 -6.48
C GLY A 164 -12.91 6.57 -7.78
N PRO A 165 -12.87 5.40 -8.42
CA PRO A 165 -11.99 5.13 -9.57
C PRO A 165 -12.40 5.90 -10.84
N GLU A 166 -13.68 6.26 -10.98
CA GLU A 166 -14.15 7.04 -12.14
C GLU A 166 -13.59 8.45 -12.15
N PHE A 167 -13.46 9.07 -10.98
CA PHE A 167 -12.80 10.37 -10.83
C PHE A 167 -11.33 10.28 -11.26
N ALA A 168 -10.60 9.29 -10.74
CA ALA A 168 -9.19 9.08 -11.09
C ALA A 168 -9.00 8.82 -12.60
N SER A 169 -9.91 8.07 -13.21
CA SER A 169 -9.89 7.82 -14.66
C SER A 169 -10.06 9.11 -15.47
N LEU A 170 -11.00 9.98 -15.10
CA LEU A 170 -11.20 11.27 -15.76
C LEU A 170 -9.97 12.17 -15.64
N VAL A 171 -9.38 12.28 -14.44
CA VAL A 171 -8.14 13.05 -14.24
C VAL A 171 -6.98 12.47 -15.05
N ASN A 172 -6.83 11.13 -15.08
CA ASN A 172 -5.79 10.46 -15.89
C ASN A 172 -5.98 10.68 -17.40
N SER A 173 -7.21 10.94 -17.86
CA SER A 173 -7.49 11.33 -19.26
C SER A 173 -7.24 12.80 -19.57
N GLY A 174 -6.76 13.58 -18.59
CA GLY A 174 -6.45 15.01 -18.75
C GLY A 174 -7.60 15.96 -18.43
N VAL A 175 -8.70 15.47 -17.84
CA VAL A 175 -9.79 16.33 -17.36
C VAL A 175 -9.38 17.00 -16.05
N ASP A 176 -9.69 18.27 -15.88
CA ASP A 176 -9.41 18.97 -14.63
C ASP A 176 -10.23 18.40 -13.46
N ALA A 177 -9.69 18.50 -12.24
CA ALA A 177 -10.29 17.90 -11.05
C ALA A 177 -11.69 18.43 -10.71
N GLN A 178 -12.01 19.69 -11.02
CA GLN A 178 -13.34 20.24 -10.73
C GLN A 178 -14.38 19.67 -11.70
N THR A 179 -14.07 19.66 -12.99
CA THR A 179 -14.92 19.06 -14.02
C THR A 179 -15.10 17.57 -13.79
N ALA A 180 -14.03 16.84 -13.45
CA ALA A 180 -14.11 15.42 -13.12
C ALA A 180 -15.03 15.17 -11.91
N TYR A 181 -14.92 15.99 -10.87
CA TYR A 181 -15.81 15.92 -9.70
C TYR A 181 -17.29 16.12 -10.07
N PHE A 182 -17.59 17.17 -10.86
CA PHE A 182 -18.97 17.42 -11.30
C PHE A 182 -19.50 16.31 -12.21
N ALA A 183 -18.67 15.74 -13.08
CA ALA A 183 -19.08 14.64 -13.96
C ALA A 183 -19.47 13.39 -13.15
N VAL A 184 -18.67 13.01 -12.16
CA VAL A 184 -18.98 11.89 -11.26
C VAL A 184 -20.25 12.17 -10.47
N LYS A 185 -20.40 13.37 -9.89
CA LYS A 185 -21.61 13.74 -9.13
C LYS A 185 -22.87 13.79 -9.99
N ALA A 186 -22.78 14.33 -11.20
CA ALA A 186 -23.91 14.35 -12.14
C ALA A 186 -24.33 12.93 -12.52
N LYS A 187 -23.36 12.03 -12.73
CA LYS A 187 -23.63 10.61 -13.01
C LYS A 187 -24.25 9.89 -11.82
N GLU A 188 -23.77 10.13 -10.59
CA GLU A 188 -24.39 9.61 -9.37
C GLU A 188 -25.85 10.07 -9.27
N GLN A 189 -26.09 11.38 -9.45
CA GLN A 189 -27.43 11.97 -9.41
C GLN A 189 -28.36 11.41 -10.49
N ALA A 190 -27.86 11.20 -11.71
CA ALA A 190 -28.61 10.61 -12.81
C ALA A 190 -29.00 9.14 -12.52
N ASN A 191 -28.15 8.40 -11.80
CA ASN A 191 -28.41 7.02 -11.41
C ASN A 191 -29.27 6.89 -10.15
N THR A 192 -29.32 7.93 -9.30
CA THR A 192 -30.30 7.98 -8.20
C THR A 192 -31.66 8.40 -8.74
N LYS A 193 -32.62 7.46 -8.79
CA LYS A 193 -34.02 7.78 -9.12
C LYS A 193 -34.48 8.92 -8.20
N PRO A 194 -35.05 10.02 -8.72
CA PRO A 194 -35.56 11.07 -7.86
C PRO A 194 -36.61 10.44 -6.95
N LYS A 195 -36.39 10.54 -5.63
CA LYS A 195 -37.42 10.16 -4.66
C LYS A 195 -38.68 10.92 -5.08
N PRO A 196 -39.82 10.24 -5.31
CA PRO A 196 -41.06 10.92 -5.64
C PRO A 196 -41.23 12.05 -4.63
N LYS A 197 -41.54 13.27 -5.10
CA LYS A 197 -42.00 14.31 -4.18
C LYS A 197 -43.10 13.65 -3.35
N ASP A 198 -42.98 13.67 -2.02
CA ASP A 198 -44.08 13.31 -1.15
C ASP A 198 -45.24 14.23 -1.60
N ILE A 199 -46.13 13.70 -2.43
CA ILE A 199 -47.44 14.27 -2.67
C ILE A 199 -48.03 14.22 -1.28
N GLY A 200 -48.10 15.41 -0.66
CA GLY A 200 -48.28 15.54 0.78
C GLY A 200 -49.24 14.50 1.28
N ALA A 201 -48.82 13.74 2.30
CA ALA A 201 -49.77 13.09 3.16
C ALA A 201 -50.80 14.17 3.51
N ILE A 202 -51.99 14.09 2.91
CA ILE A 202 -53.17 14.82 3.37
C ILE A 202 -53.40 14.17 4.73
N GLY A 203 -52.73 14.74 5.73
CA GLY A 203 -52.78 14.23 7.07
C GLY A 203 -54.24 14.18 7.45
N ALA A 204 -54.65 13.01 7.94
CA ALA A 204 -55.59 12.90 9.05
C ALA A 204 -55.00 13.64 10.28
N GLY A 205 -54.74 14.94 10.10
CA GLY A 205 -54.41 15.88 11.14
C GLY A 205 -55.72 16.52 11.53
N ASN A 206 -56.13 16.28 12.78
CA ASN A 206 -57.28 16.87 13.43
C ASN A 206 -57.05 18.39 13.60
N LYS A 207 -56.97 19.12 12.49
CA LYS A 207 -56.97 20.58 12.46
C LYS A 207 -58.41 20.99 12.64
N GLU A 208 -58.73 21.55 13.81
CA GLU A 208 -59.97 22.27 14.03
C GLU A 208 -60.17 23.27 12.87
N LYS A 209 -61.12 22.97 11.97
CA LYS A 209 -61.44 23.87 10.86
C LYS A 209 -62.30 25.02 11.39
N ASP A 210 -62.02 26.24 10.94
CA ASP A 210 -62.82 27.41 11.30
C ASP A 210 -64.17 27.46 10.57
N TYR A 211 -64.30 26.69 9.48
CA TYR A 211 -65.51 26.57 8.67
C TYR A 211 -65.69 25.14 8.16
N TYR A 212 -66.94 24.69 8.09
CA TYR A 212 -67.37 23.38 7.57
C TYR A 212 -68.20 23.58 6.29
N THR A 213 -68.02 22.72 5.29
CA THR A 213 -68.90 22.66 4.10
C THR A 213 -70.15 21.79 4.38
N PRO A 214 -71.23 21.89 3.59
CA PRO A 214 -72.41 21.04 3.76
C PRO A 214 -72.08 19.54 3.78
N ASP A 215 -71.27 19.08 2.84
CA ASP A 215 -70.83 17.67 2.76
C ASP A 215 -69.97 17.23 3.95
N GLU A 216 -69.24 18.16 4.57
CA GLU A 216 -68.44 17.88 5.77
C GLU A 216 -69.33 17.78 7.01
N VAL A 217 -70.39 18.58 7.08
CA VAL A 217 -71.35 18.55 8.18
C VAL A 217 -72.18 17.27 8.16
N ASP A 218 -72.58 16.80 6.98
CA ASP A 218 -73.31 15.53 6.83
C ASP A 218 -72.45 14.29 7.17
N ARG A 219 -71.13 14.45 7.17
CA ARG A 219 -70.18 13.38 7.55
C ARG A 219 -69.77 13.45 9.02
N LEU A 220 -70.19 14.47 9.78
CA LEU A 220 -69.90 14.54 11.21
C LEU A 220 -70.69 13.47 11.95
N THR A 221 -70.02 12.81 12.88
CA THR A 221 -70.70 11.87 13.79
C THR A 221 -71.54 12.62 14.82
N ASP A 222 -72.57 11.96 15.37
CA ASP A 222 -73.42 12.55 16.40
C ASP A 222 -72.63 13.01 17.64
N GLU A 223 -71.52 12.34 17.95
CA GLU A 223 -70.62 12.71 19.05
C GLU A 223 -69.87 14.02 18.77
N GLU A 224 -69.39 14.22 17.54
CA GLU A 224 -68.71 15.45 17.11
C GLU A 224 -69.69 16.64 16.98
N MET A 225 -70.93 16.39 16.57
CA MET A 225 -71.98 17.41 16.51
C MET A 225 -72.43 17.89 17.91
N ASN A 226 -72.28 17.03 18.93
CA ASN A 226 -72.60 17.34 20.32
C ASN A 226 -71.50 18.16 21.02
N ASP A 227 -70.31 18.32 20.43
CA ASP A 227 -69.31 19.25 20.95
C ASP A 227 -69.78 20.71 20.74
N PRO A 228 -69.93 21.51 21.81
CA PRO A 228 -70.35 22.90 21.72
C PRO A 228 -69.48 23.76 20.79
N LYS A 229 -68.18 23.44 20.65
CA LYS A 229 -67.24 24.19 19.81
C LYS A 229 -67.42 23.88 18.34
N ILE A 230 -67.58 22.60 17.98
CA ILE A 230 -67.83 22.18 16.59
C ILE A 230 -69.18 22.73 16.13
N ARG A 231 -70.23 22.59 16.97
CA ARG A 231 -71.57 23.10 16.66
C ARG A 231 -71.61 24.61 16.43
N ALA A 232 -70.83 25.38 17.20
CA ALA A 232 -70.72 26.83 17.00
C ALA A 232 -70.08 27.19 15.64
N LYS A 233 -69.03 26.45 15.23
CA LYS A 233 -68.36 26.63 13.95
C LYS A 233 -69.23 26.17 12.77
N VAL A 234 -69.95 25.05 12.92
CA VAL A 234 -70.94 24.58 11.94
C VAL A 234 -72.04 25.62 11.72
N ARG A 235 -72.64 26.15 12.79
CA ARG A 235 -73.68 27.20 12.70
C ARG A 235 -73.14 28.47 12.03
N LYS A 236 -71.90 28.87 12.35
CA LYS A 236 -71.23 30.00 11.68
C LYS A 236 -70.99 29.72 10.20
N SER A 237 -70.75 28.47 9.83
CA SER A 237 -70.55 28.03 8.45
C SER A 237 -71.84 28.02 7.64
N MET A 238 -72.95 27.58 8.24
CA MET A 238 -74.29 27.58 7.64
C MET A 238 -74.70 28.97 7.12
N THR A 239 -74.30 30.06 7.80
CA THR A 239 -74.59 31.43 7.35
C THR A 239 -73.88 31.84 6.06
N LYS A 240 -72.87 31.07 5.64
CA LYS A 240 -72.08 31.32 4.42
C LYS A 240 -72.39 30.34 3.29
N TRP A 241 -73.22 29.34 3.53
CA TRP A 241 -73.68 28.44 2.49
C TRP A 241 -74.71 29.18 1.63
N LYS A 242 -74.56 29.10 0.32
CA LYS A 242 -75.48 29.66 -0.67
C LYS A 242 -76.02 28.53 -1.53
#